data_AF-A0A9E2XLK8-F1
#
_entry.id   AF-A0A9E2XLK8-F1
#
_cell.length_a   1.000
_cell.length_b   1.000
_cell.length_c   1.000
_cell.angle_alpha   90.00
_cell.angle_beta   90.00
_cell.angle_gamma   90.00
#
_symmetry.space_group_name_H-M   'P 1'
#
loop_
_entity.id
_entity.type
_entity.pdbx_description
1 polymer ?
#
loop_
_entity_poly.entity_id
_entity_poly.type
_entity_poly.pdbx_seq_one_letter_code
_entity_poly.pdbx_strand_id
1 'polypeptide(L)' 'DWWHAGWWQAKFALVVGLTVIHHVYARWRKDFEADRNTRPARFYRLWNEVPTLLMIAIVFLAVLKPF' A
#
# COMPACT_ATOMS: atom_id res chain seq x y z
N ASP A 1 -22.40 -15.50 4.53
CA ASP A 1 -21.59 -15.40 3.31
C ASP A 1 -20.51 -14.34 3.43
N TRP A 2 -19.24 -14.76 3.50
CA TRP A 2 -18.08 -13.87 3.72
C TRP A 2 -17.92 -12.77 2.67
N TRP A 3 -18.44 -12.99 1.46
CA TRP A 3 -18.42 -12.05 0.34
C TRP A 3 -19.32 -10.81 0.53
N HIS A 4 -20.30 -10.89 1.43
CA HIS A 4 -21.18 -9.76 1.77
C HIS A 4 -20.72 -8.99 3.02
N ALA A 5 -19.67 -9.46 3.69
CA ALA A 5 -19.10 -8.78 4.85
C ALA A 5 -18.27 -7.58 4.38
N GLY A 6 -18.68 -6.37 4.77
CA GLY A 6 -18.02 -5.15 4.32
C GLY A 6 -16.56 -5.06 4.79
N TRP A 7 -16.24 -5.60 5.97
CA TRP A 7 -14.87 -5.67 6.47
C TRP A 7 -13.96 -6.51 5.57
N TRP A 8 -14.50 -7.57 4.96
CA TRP A 8 -13.72 -8.44 4.08
C TRP A 8 -13.41 -7.73 2.75
N GLN A 9 -14.41 -7.06 2.17
CA GLN A 9 -14.25 -6.29 0.93
C GLN A 9 -13.26 -5.12 1.12
N ALA A 10 -13.39 -4.37 2.22
CA ALA A 10 -12.48 -3.29 2.57
C ALA A 10 -11.05 -3.80 2.76
N LYS A 11 -10.87 -4.96 3.41
CA LYS A 11 -9.54 -5.57 3.62
C LYS A 11 -8.92 -5.95 2.28
N PHE A 12 -9.72 -6.57 1.42
CA PHE A 12 -9.27 -6.98 0.09
C PHE A 12 -8.84 -5.77 -0.74
N ALA A 13 -9.63 -4.69 -0.74
CA ALA A 13 -9.27 -3.45 -1.43
C ALA A 13 -7.95 -2.86 -0.93
N LEU A 14 -7.72 -2.85 0.39
CA LEU A 14 -6.47 -2.37 0.97
C LEU A 14 -5.26 -3.24 0.56
N VAL A 15 -5.42 -4.57 0.53
CA VAL A 15 -4.36 -5.50 0.08
C VAL A 15 -4.04 -5.29 -1.41
N VAL A 16 -5.06 -5.09 -2.24
CA VAL A 16 -4.86 -4.73 -3.65
C VAL A 16 -4.10 -3.40 -3.76
N GLY A 17 -4.47 -2.38 -2.98
CA GLY A 17 -3.75 -1.10 -2.92
C GLY A 17 -2.28 -1.27 -2.54
N LEU A 18 -2.00 -2.11 -1.54
CA LEU A 18 -0.63 -2.44 -1.13
C LEU A 18 0.16 -3.12 -2.27
N THR A 19 -0.49 -3.99 -3.03
CA THR A 19 0.11 -4.69 -4.18
C THR A 19 0.47 -3.71 -5.30
N VAL A 20 -0.40 -2.73 -5.58
CA VAL A 20 -0.12 -1.66 -6.56
C VAL A 20 1.09 -0.85 -6.12
N ILE A 21 1.15 -0.43 -4.85
CA ILE A 21 2.29 0.35 -4.32
C ILE A 21 3.59 -0.45 -4.43
N HIS A 22 3.56 -1.75 -4.14
CA HIS A 22 4.73 -2.61 -4.29
C HIS A 22 5.28 -2.61 -5.73
N HIS A 23 4.39 -2.67 -6.73
CA HIS A 23 4.80 -2.59 -8.14
C HIS A 23 5.34 -1.21 -8.53
N VAL A 24 4.75 -0.14 -7.99
CA VAL A 24 5.27 1.22 -8.17
C VAL A 24 6.69 1.34 -7.60
N TYR A 25 6.96 0.73 -6.45
CA TYR A 25 8.30 0.73 -5.86
C TYR A 25 9.27 -0.10 -6.69
N ALA A 26 8.83 -1.23 -7.23
CA ALA A 26 9.64 -2.02 -8.16
C ALA A 26 10.02 -1.21 -9.40
N ARG A 27 9.11 -0.39 -9.93
CA ARG A 27 9.40 0.53 -11.04
C ARG A 27 10.44 1.57 -10.64
N TRP A 28 10.25 2.27 -9.51
CA TRP A 28 11.23 3.27 -9.07
C TRP A 28 12.59 2.66 -8.76
N ARG A 29 12.63 1.45 -8.20
CA ARG A 29 13.88 0.73 -7.98
C ARG A 29 14.63 0.47 -9.29
N LYS A 30 13.93 0.11 -10.37
CA LYS A 30 14.51 -0.03 -11.71
C LYS A 30 14.96 1.32 -12.30
N ASP A 31 14.21 2.39 -12.03
CA ASP A 31 14.59 3.74 -12.47
C ASP A 31 15.87 4.23 -11.76
N PHE A 32 16.01 3.91 -10.47
CA PHE A 32 17.25 4.14 -9.70
C PHE A 32 18.42 3.31 -10.23
N GLU A 33 18.21 2.03 -10.49
CA GLU A 33 19.22 1.12 -11.05
C GLU A 33 19.72 1.58 -12.43
N ALA A 34 18.87 2.25 -13.20
CA ALA A 34 19.20 2.80 -14.50
C ALA A 34 19.71 4.26 -14.46
N ASP A 35 19.98 4.84 -13.29
CA ASP A 35 20.36 6.25 -13.08
C ASP A 35 19.39 7.27 -13.74
N ARG A 36 18.11 6.89 -13.86
CA ARG A 36 17.04 7.73 -14.43
C ARG A 36 16.11 8.32 -13.37
N ASN A 37 16.55 8.34 -12.11
CA ASN A 37 15.75 8.93 -11.05
C ASN A 37 15.65 10.46 -11.21
N THR A 38 14.43 10.95 -11.42
CA THR A 38 14.11 12.39 -11.53
C THR A 38 13.47 12.97 -10.28
N ARG A 39 13.27 12.17 -9.23
CA ARG A 39 12.54 12.55 -8.01
C ARG A 39 13.52 12.80 -6.85
N PRO A 40 13.25 13.81 -6.00
CA PRO A 40 14.10 14.12 -4.86
C PRO A 40 13.97 13.06 -3.74
N ALA A 41 15.00 12.91 -2.89
CA ALA A 41 14.97 11.96 -1.77
C ALA A 41 13.77 12.13 -0.81
N ARG A 42 13.29 13.38 -0.62
CA ARG A 42 12.11 13.67 0.20
C ARG A 42 10.84 13.01 -0.35
N PHE A 43 10.72 12.87 -1.67
CA PHE A 43 9.59 12.18 -2.31
C PHE A 43 9.54 10.71 -1.86
N TYR A 44 10.66 9.99 -1.93
CA TYR A 44 10.73 8.59 -1.53
C TYR A 44 10.50 8.37 -0.04
N ARG A 45 10.94 9.32 0.80
CA ARG A 45 10.63 9.30 2.24
C ARG A 45 9.13 9.37 2.50
N LEU A 46 8.44 10.30 1.84
CA LEU A 46 6.98 10.43 1.97
C LEU A 46 6.26 9.17 1.49
N TRP A 47 6.67 8.62 0.34
CA TRP A 47 6.06 7.40 -0.16
C TRP A 47 6.27 6.22 0.78
N ASN A 48 7.45 6.08 1.37
CA ASN A 48 7.72 5.01 2.35
C ASN A 48 6.81 5.03 3.58
N GLU A 49 6.12 6.14 3.88
CA GLU A 49 5.12 6.20 4.96
C GLU A 49 3.76 5.64 4.54
N VAL A 50 3.44 5.59 3.24
CA VAL A 50 2.15 5.10 2.72
C VAL A 50 1.89 3.62 3.08
N PRO A 51 2.84 2.68 2.90
CA PRO A 51 2.66 1.29 3.34
C PRO A 51 2.38 1.17 4.84
N THR A 52 3.04 2.00 5.66
CA THR A 52 2.83 2.01 7.11
C THR A 52 1.41 2.44 7.46
N LEU A 53 0.90 3.52 6.85
CA LEU A 53 -0.47 3.98 7.05
C LEU A 53 -1.51 2.93 6.60
N LEU A 54 -1.27 2.29 5.44
CA LEU A 54 -2.12 1.19 4.96
C LEU A 54 -2.09 0.00 5.90
N MET A 55 -0.92 -0.38 6.42
CA MET A 55 -0.78 -1.48 7.36
C MET A 55 -1.57 -1.21 8.64
N ILE A 56 -1.49 0.00 9.18
CA ILE A 56 -2.28 0.42 10.34
C ILE A 56 -3.78 0.25 10.03
N ALA A 57 -4.28 0.80 8.92
CA ALA A 57 -5.69 0.68 8.53
C ALA A 57 -6.13 -0.79 8.37
N ILE A 58 -5.30 -1.64 7.75
CA ILE A 58 -5.58 -3.08 7.60
C ILE A 58 -5.68 -3.77 8.96
N VAL A 59 -4.79 -3.47 9.90
CA VAL A 59 -4.83 -4.07 11.25
C VAL A 59 -6.09 -3.63 12.00
N PHE A 60 -6.43 -2.34 11.98
CA PHE A 60 -7.67 -1.85 12.59
C PHE A 60 -8.89 -2.58 12.02
N LEU A 61 -8.97 -2.70 10.70
CA LEU A 61 -10.06 -3.40 10.03
C LEU A 61 -10.09 -4.91 10.38
N ALA A 62 -8.93 -5.55 10.50
CA ALA A 62 -8.82 -6.98 10.83
C ALA A 62 -9.18 -7.30 12.28
N VAL A 63 -8.88 -6.40 13.22
CA VAL A 63 -9.16 -6.56 14.65
C VAL A 63 -10.59 -6.16 14.97
N LEU A 64 -11.00 -4.96 14.54
CA LEU A 64 -12.32 -4.41 14.87
C LEU A 64 -13.43 -5.08 14.04
N LYS A 65 -13.11 -5.61 12.85
CA LYS A 65 -14.06 -6.16 11.87
C LYS A 65 -15.38 -5.36 11.86
N PRO A 66 -15.29 -4.03 11.72
CA PRO A 66 -16.51 -3.24 11.69
C PRO A 66 -17.28 -3.72 10.45
N PHE A 67 -18.60 -3.93 10.56
CA PHE A 67 -19.53 -4.34 9.47
C PHE A 67 -19.30 -5.72 8.82
#